data_AF-A0A504HIY4-F1
#
_entry.id   AF-A0A504HIY4-F1
#
_cell.length_a   1.000
_cell.length_b   1.000
_cell.length_c   1.000
_cell.angle_alpha   90.00
_cell.angle_beta   90.00
_cell.angle_gamma   90.00
#
_symmetry.space_group_name_H-M   'P 1'
#
loop_
_entity.id
_entity.type
_entity.pdbx_description
1 polymer ?
#
loop_
_entity_poly.entity_id
_entity_poly.type
_entity_poly.pdbx_seq_one_letter_code
_entity_poly.pdbx_strand_id
1 'polypeptide(L)'
;VYRAVAKADGKPSPFTTPAEITAAALARTDPVAQEALEIFVTCLGRTAGDLALVFMSRGGVFLTGGIAQKIVPALKQGNFRAAFEDKAPHSELMRTMPVYVITHPLAALLGLAAYARNPSLFGVQTAGRRWQA
;
A
#
# COMPACT_ATOMS: atom_id res chain seq x y z
N VAL A 1 11.84 9.90 -1.26
CA VAL A 1 11.22 10.29 -2.55
C VAL A 1 11.12 11.81 -2.66
N TYR A 2 10.26 12.52 -1.92
CA TYR A 2 10.09 13.98 -2.01
C TYR A 2 11.37 14.81 -2.11
N ARG A 3 12.29 14.68 -1.13
CA ARG A 3 13.58 15.41 -1.15
C ARG A 3 14.44 15.08 -2.38
N ALA A 4 14.35 13.86 -2.90
CA ALA A 4 15.07 13.45 -4.09
C ALA A 4 14.48 14.09 -5.35
N VAL A 5 13.13 14.14 -5.46
CA VAL A 5 12.43 14.86 -6.54
C VAL A 5 12.80 16.34 -6.49
N ALA A 6 12.68 16.98 -5.32
CA ALA A 6 13.03 18.39 -5.14
C ALA A 6 14.46 18.70 -5.61
N LYS A 7 15.42 17.84 -5.22
CA LYS A 7 16.82 17.96 -5.61
C LYS A 7 17.03 17.77 -7.12
N ALA A 8 16.36 16.78 -7.73
CA ALA A 8 16.45 16.52 -9.17
C ALA A 8 15.89 17.70 -9.99
N ASP A 9 14.83 18.32 -9.49
CA ASP A 9 14.15 19.47 -10.11
C ASP A 9 14.82 20.82 -9.82
N GLY A 10 15.82 20.87 -8.93
CA GLY A 10 16.40 22.14 -8.46
C GLY A 10 15.41 23.01 -7.67
N LYS A 11 14.38 22.42 -7.06
CA LYS A 11 13.33 23.12 -6.30
C LYS A 11 13.57 23.04 -4.78
N PRO A 12 13.10 24.03 -4.00
CA PRO A 12 13.14 23.96 -2.55
C PRO A 12 12.24 22.83 -2.04
N SER A 13 12.59 22.26 -0.88
CA SER A 13 11.80 21.22 -0.22
C SER A 13 11.34 21.68 1.18
N PRO A 14 10.35 22.57 1.29
CA PRO A 14 9.97 23.19 2.58
C PRO A 14 9.32 22.21 3.56
N PHE A 15 8.59 21.20 3.07
CA PHE A 15 7.94 20.21 3.94
C PHE A 15 8.95 19.29 4.61
N THR A 16 8.78 19.11 5.93
CA THR A 16 9.71 18.32 6.75
C THR A 16 9.12 16.98 7.16
N THR A 17 7.80 16.85 7.17
CA THR A 17 7.09 15.64 7.58
C THR A 17 6.39 14.93 6.40
N PRO A 18 6.24 13.59 6.44
CA PRO A 18 5.48 12.85 5.43
C PRO A 18 4.01 13.29 5.32
N ALA A 19 3.41 13.74 6.43
CA ALA A 19 2.01 14.17 6.47
C ALA A 19 1.81 15.47 5.68
N GLU A 20 2.70 16.45 5.85
CA GLU A 20 2.68 17.70 5.06
C GLU A 20 2.82 17.44 3.57
N ILE A 21 3.77 16.58 3.18
CA ILE A 21 3.99 16.22 1.78
C ILE A 21 2.73 15.57 1.18
N THR A 22 2.15 14.61 1.90
CA THR A 22 0.94 13.92 1.43
C THR A 22 -0.24 14.88 1.32
N ALA A 23 -0.40 15.79 2.28
CA ALA A 23 -1.46 16.79 2.26
C ALA A 23 -1.30 17.77 1.08
N ALA A 24 -0.09 18.30 0.86
CA ALA A 24 0.20 19.22 -0.23
C ALA A 24 0.01 18.56 -1.61
N ALA A 25 0.40 17.28 -1.74
CA ALA A 25 0.19 16.49 -2.94
C ALA A 25 -1.30 16.30 -3.25
N LEU A 26 -2.09 15.90 -2.25
CA LEU A 26 -3.53 15.66 -2.41
C LEU A 26 -4.32 16.95 -2.64
N ALA A 27 -3.90 18.06 -2.01
CA ALA A 27 -4.48 19.38 -2.22
C ALA A 27 -4.01 20.04 -3.53
N ARG A 28 -3.04 19.42 -4.24
CA ARG A 28 -2.40 19.95 -5.46
C ARG A 28 -1.79 21.34 -5.29
N THR A 29 -1.28 21.63 -4.10
CA THR A 29 -0.68 22.94 -3.76
C THR A 29 0.83 22.99 -3.98
N ASP A 30 1.47 21.83 -4.19
CA ASP A 30 2.90 21.74 -4.47
C ASP A 30 3.18 20.67 -5.55
N PRO A 31 3.83 21.02 -6.67
CA PRO A 31 4.09 20.08 -7.77
C PRO A 31 5.11 19.00 -7.41
N VAL A 32 6.11 19.31 -6.56
CA VAL A 32 7.14 18.34 -6.14
C VAL A 32 6.52 17.28 -5.24
N ALA A 33 5.60 17.67 -4.36
CA ALA A 33 4.83 16.77 -3.51
C ALA A 33 3.92 15.86 -4.34
N GLN A 34 3.26 16.40 -5.37
CA GLN A 34 2.43 15.63 -6.31
C GLN A 34 3.26 14.54 -7.00
N GLU A 35 4.37 14.92 -7.63
CA GLU A 35 5.26 13.98 -8.30
C GLU A 35 5.82 12.93 -7.33
N ALA A 36 6.22 13.35 -6.12
CA ALA A 36 6.72 12.43 -5.11
C ALA A 36 5.66 11.40 -4.69
N LEU A 37 4.39 11.81 -4.58
CA LEU A 37 3.28 10.91 -4.28
C LEU A 37 2.97 9.98 -5.45
N GLU A 38 3.01 10.47 -6.69
CA GLU A 38 2.82 9.65 -7.90
C GLU A 38 3.89 8.57 -8.03
N ILE A 39 5.17 8.91 -7.80
CA ILE A 39 6.27 7.94 -7.76
C ILE A 39 6.04 6.92 -6.65
N PHE A 40 5.67 7.36 -5.44
CA PHE A 40 5.38 6.46 -4.34
C PHE A 40 4.26 5.47 -4.68
N VAL A 41 3.14 5.96 -5.23
CA VAL A 41 1.99 5.15 -5.64
C VAL A 41 2.36 4.15 -6.72
N THR A 42 3.15 4.56 -7.69
CA THR A 42 3.65 3.70 -8.78
C THR A 42 4.54 2.59 -8.22
N CYS A 43 5.51 2.93 -7.36
CA CYS A 43 6.37 1.95 -6.71
C CYS A 43 5.58 0.98 -5.83
N LEU A 44 4.59 1.47 -5.09
CA LEU A 44 3.70 0.62 -4.30
C LEU A 44 2.92 -0.36 -5.18
N GLY A 45 2.42 0.09 -6.34
CA GLY A 45 1.77 -0.75 -7.34
C GLY A 45 2.69 -1.85 -7.86
N ARG A 46 3.93 -1.50 -8.25
CA ARG A 46 4.94 -2.47 -8.71
C ARG A 46 5.22 -3.54 -7.67
N THR A 47 5.51 -3.13 -6.43
CA THR A 47 5.82 -4.04 -5.33
C THR A 47 4.63 -4.93 -4.97
N ALA A 48 3.42 -4.37 -4.92
CA ALA A 48 2.21 -5.15 -4.68
C ALA A 48 1.98 -6.18 -5.80
N GLY A 49 2.25 -5.81 -7.05
CA GLY A 49 2.14 -6.71 -8.19
C GLY A 49 3.16 -7.85 -8.15
N ASP A 50 4.41 -7.55 -7.75
CA ASP A 50 5.45 -8.58 -7.56
C ASP A 50 5.03 -9.59 -6.51
N LEU A 51 4.58 -9.13 -5.34
CA LEU A 51 4.12 -10.01 -4.27
C LEU A 51 2.88 -10.83 -4.69
N ALA A 52 1.96 -10.23 -5.45
CA ALA A 52 0.79 -10.93 -5.94
C ALA A 52 1.16 -12.10 -6.86
N LEU A 53 2.18 -11.93 -7.71
CA LEU A 53 2.70 -13.01 -8.55
C LEU A 53 3.43 -14.07 -7.75
N VAL A 54 4.36 -13.66 -6.87
CA VAL A 54 5.16 -14.58 -6.06
C VAL A 54 4.26 -15.53 -5.24
N PHE A 55 3.16 -15.02 -4.69
CA PHE A 55 2.24 -15.79 -3.85
C PHE A 55 1.00 -16.28 -4.58
N MET A 56 0.86 -16.01 -5.88
CA MET A 56 -0.32 -16.36 -6.67
C MET A 56 -1.63 -15.89 -6.00
N SER A 57 -1.67 -14.63 -5.57
CA SER A 57 -2.69 -14.04 -4.69
C SER A 57 -4.07 -13.84 -5.34
N ARG A 58 -4.69 -14.91 -5.85
CA ARG A 58 -6.01 -14.91 -6.49
C ARG A 58 -7.14 -14.45 -5.56
N GLY A 59 -6.99 -14.67 -4.25
CA GLY A 59 -7.92 -14.14 -3.24
C GLY A 59 -7.84 -12.62 -3.04
N GLY A 60 -6.82 -11.98 -3.62
CA GLY A 60 -6.63 -10.55 -3.59
C GLY A 60 -5.43 -10.09 -2.77
N VAL A 61 -5.07 -8.83 -2.98
CA VAL A 61 -4.04 -8.11 -2.24
C VAL A 61 -4.69 -7.05 -1.37
N PHE A 62 -4.34 -7.02 -0.09
CA PHE A 62 -4.91 -6.08 0.88
C PHE A 62 -3.85 -5.07 1.31
N LEU A 63 -4.03 -3.81 0.91
CA LEU A 63 -3.23 -2.68 1.37
C LEU A 63 -3.71 -2.26 2.75
N THR A 64 -2.79 -2.29 3.71
CA THR A 64 -3.03 -1.94 5.11
C THR A 64 -2.02 -0.89 5.59
N GLY A 65 -2.18 -0.43 6.83
CA GLY A 65 -1.33 0.59 7.45
C GLY A 65 -1.85 2.02 7.23
N GLY A 66 -1.42 2.93 8.11
CA GLY A 66 -1.99 4.26 8.22
C GLY A 66 -1.82 5.15 6.99
N ILE A 67 -0.83 4.90 6.14
CA ILE A 67 -0.64 5.69 4.90
C ILE A 67 -1.62 5.28 3.81
N ALA A 68 -1.88 3.98 3.62
CA ALA A 68 -2.70 3.46 2.52
C ALA A 68 -4.12 4.05 2.54
N GLN A 69 -4.70 4.22 3.73
CA GLN A 69 -6.01 4.86 3.93
C GLN A 69 -6.00 6.35 3.57
N LYS A 70 -4.92 7.06 3.90
CA LYS A 70 -4.79 8.51 3.66
C LYS A 70 -4.60 8.85 2.18
N ILE A 71 -4.00 7.94 1.41
CA ILE A 71 -3.69 8.16 -0.01
C ILE A 71 -4.68 7.48 -0.96
N VAL A 72 -5.84 7.01 -0.48
CA VAL A 72 -6.89 6.41 -1.33
C VAL A 72 -7.21 7.27 -2.56
N PRO A 73 -7.34 8.61 -2.47
CA PRO A 73 -7.57 9.43 -3.67
C PRO A 73 -6.46 9.28 -4.72
N ALA A 74 -5.19 9.20 -4.31
CA ALA A 74 -4.07 9.01 -5.22
C ALA A 74 -4.02 7.58 -5.80
N LEU A 75 -4.33 6.56 -5.01
CA LEU A 75 -4.42 5.17 -5.48
C LEU A 75 -5.49 5.00 -6.57
N LYS A 76 -6.56 5.79 -6.52
CA LYS A 76 -7.66 5.78 -7.49
C LYS A 76 -7.36 6.50 -8.81
N GLN A 77 -6.22 7.20 -8.94
CA GLN A 77 -5.86 7.92 -10.17
C GLN A 77 -5.38 7.01 -11.31
N GLY A 78 -5.16 5.72 -11.07
CA GLY A 78 -4.83 4.72 -12.10
C GLY A 78 -3.38 4.26 -12.10
N ASN A 79 -2.42 5.13 -11.73
CA ASN A 79 -0.97 4.82 -11.73
C ASN A 79 -0.64 3.56 -10.91
N PHE A 80 -1.28 3.40 -9.75
CA PHE A 80 -1.14 2.17 -8.94
C PHE A 80 -1.51 0.92 -9.73
N ARG A 81 -2.68 0.94 -10.35
CA ARG A 81 -3.27 -0.24 -11.00
C ARG A 81 -2.50 -0.59 -12.27
N ALA A 82 -2.12 0.40 -13.07
CA ALA A 82 -1.26 0.22 -14.22
C ALA A 82 0.08 -0.43 -13.82
N ALA A 83 0.73 0.09 -12.77
CA ALA A 83 1.99 -0.45 -12.28
C ALA A 83 1.88 -1.85 -11.64
N PHE A 84 0.73 -2.17 -11.03
CA PHE A 84 0.42 -3.49 -10.50
C PHE A 84 0.29 -4.53 -11.63
N GLU A 85 -0.38 -4.16 -12.73
CA GLU A 85 -0.61 -5.05 -13.88
C GLU A 85 0.58 -5.16 -14.84
N ASP A 86 1.55 -4.25 -14.75
CA ASP A 86 2.75 -4.20 -15.59
C ASP A 86 3.75 -5.31 -15.23
N LYS A 87 3.38 -6.55 -15.55
CA LYS A 87 4.14 -7.77 -15.28
C LYS A 87 4.08 -8.71 -16.47
N ALA A 88 4.81 -8.39 -17.55
CA ALA A 88 4.89 -9.30 -18.69
C ALA A 88 5.50 -10.66 -18.29
N PRO A 89 4.99 -11.80 -18.81
CA PRO A 89 3.85 -11.96 -19.71
C PRO A 89 2.49 -12.12 -18.99
N HIS A 90 2.44 -11.91 -17.68
CA HIS A 90 1.31 -12.21 -16.80
C HIS A 90 0.30 -11.06 -16.61
N SER A 91 0.33 -9.98 -17.40
CA SER A 91 -0.57 -8.84 -17.23
C SER A 91 -2.06 -9.21 -17.22
N GLU A 92 -2.48 -10.19 -18.02
CA GLU A 92 -3.87 -10.66 -18.04
C GLU A 92 -4.25 -11.41 -16.75
N LEU A 93 -3.33 -12.21 -16.21
CA LEU A 93 -3.52 -12.83 -14.90
C LEU A 93 -3.61 -11.76 -13.80
N MET A 94 -2.73 -10.75 -13.84
CA MET A 94 -2.73 -9.65 -12.87
C MET A 94 -4.06 -8.89 -12.85
N ARG A 95 -4.71 -8.72 -14.01
CA ARG A 95 -6.03 -8.08 -14.11
C ARG A 95 -7.10 -8.77 -13.26
N THR A 96 -7.02 -10.10 -13.14
CA THR A 96 -8.00 -10.89 -12.36
C THR A 96 -7.79 -10.79 -10.85
N MET A 97 -6.64 -10.32 -10.37
CA MET A 97 -6.36 -10.21 -8.94
C MET A 97 -6.94 -8.91 -8.37
N PRO A 98 -7.87 -8.98 -7.40
CA PRO A 98 -8.42 -7.78 -6.80
C PRO A 98 -7.43 -7.14 -5.82
N VAL A 99 -7.48 -5.81 -5.71
CA VAL A 99 -6.73 -5.07 -4.69
C VAL A 99 -7.70 -4.29 -3.83
N TYR A 100 -7.56 -4.42 -2.51
CA TYR A 100 -8.40 -3.78 -1.52
C TYR A 100 -7.57 -2.86 -0.63
N VAL A 101 -8.15 -1.73 -0.20
CA VAL A 101 -7.59 -0.92 0.88
C VAL A 101 -8.42 -1.17 2.12
N ILE A 102 -7.80 -1.64 3.20
CA ILE A 102 -8.49 -1.85 4.47
C ILE A 102 -8.71 -0.48 5.12
N THR A 103 -9.97 -0.05 5.23
CA THR A 103 -10.37 1.22 5.84
C THR A 103 -10.98 1.06 7.24
N HIS A 104 -11.16 -0.17 7.72
CA HIS A 104 -11.74 -0.42 9.03
C HIS A 104 -10.80 0.07 10.15
N PRO A 105 -11.24 0.95 11.06
CA PRO A 105 -10.36 1.63 12.02
C PRO A 105 -9.71 0.67 13.02
N LEU A 106 -10.40 -0.42 13.35
CA LEU A 106 -9.95 -1.43 14.31
C LEU A 106 -9.66 -2.79 13.64
N ALA A 107 -9.24 -2.79 12.38
CA ALA A 107 -8.99 -4.02 11.62
C ALA A 107 -8.05 -5.00 12.36
N ALA A 108 -7.01 -4.47 13.03
CA ALA A 108 -6.09 -5.27 13.82
C ALA A 108 -6.77 -5.96 15.02
N LEU A 109 -7.64 -5.24 15.76
CA LEU A 109 -8.39 -5.82 16.87
C LEU A 109 -9.39 -6.88 16.40
N LEU A 110 -10.04 -6.67 15.25
CA LEU A 110 -10.91 -7.68 14.64
C LEU A 110 -10.13 -8.95 14.27
N GLY A 111 -8.94 -8.80 13.69
CA GLY A 111 -8.05 -9.92 13.38
C GLY A 111 -7.63 -10.69 14.64
N LEU A 112 -7.26 -9.99 15.70
CA LEU A 112 -6.92 -10.59 16.99
C LEU A 112 -8.11 -11.34 17.60
N ALA A 113 -9.31 -10.77 17.56
CA ALA A 113 -10.51 -11.41 18.08
C ALA A 113 -10.89 -12.65 17.25
N ALA A 114 -10.71 -12.61 15.93
CA ALA A 114 -10.93 -13.75 15.06
C ALA A 114 -9.94 -14.89 15.37
N TYR A 115 -8.65 -14.56 15.53
CA TYR A 115 -7.61 -15.51 15.92
C TYR A 115 -7.91 -16.13 17.29
N ALA A 116 -8.26 -15.32 18.29
CA ALA A 116 -8.55 -15.83 19.63
C ALA A 116 -9.76 -16.77 19.67
N ARG A 117 -10.77 -16.58 18.79
CA ARG A 117 -11.94 -17.46 18.71
C ARG A 117 -11.68 -18.76 17.94
N ASN A 118 -10.87 -18.71 16.88
CA ASN A 118 -10.64 -19.84 15.99
C ASN A 118 -9.17 -19.90 15.54
N PRO A 119 -8.24 -20.18 16.47
CA PRO A 119 -6.80 -20.09 16.19
C PRO A 119 -6.30 -21.10 15.15
N SER A 120 -6.97 -22.24 15.00
CA SER A 120 -6.64 -23.27 14.00
C SER A 120 -6.79 -22.79 12.55
N LEU A 121 -7.54 -21.70 12.30
CA LEU A 121 -7.67 -21.11 10.98
C LEU A 121 -6.45 -20.28 10.56
N PHE A 122 -5.46 -20.10 11.44
CA PHE A 122 -4.30 -19.26 11.21
C PHE A 122 -3.00 -20.06 11.38
N GLY A 123 -2.07 -19.89 10.45
CA GLY A 123 -0.73 -20.51 10.49
C GLY A 123 0.22 -19.84 11.48
N VAL A 124 -0.17 -19.66 12.74
CA VAL A 124 0.64 -19.01 13.78
C VAL A 124 1.25 -20.05 14.71
N GLN A 125 2.59 -20.11 14.77
CA GLN A 125 3.29 -20.99 15.69
C GLN A 125 3.20 -20.50 17.14
N THR A 126 2.57 -21.30 17.99
CA THR A 126 2.36 -21.02 19.43
C THR A 126 3.36 -21.72 20.34
N ALA A 127 4.23 -22.58 19.81
CA ALA A 127 5.27 -23.27 20.59
C ALA A 127 6.15 -22.27 21.35
N GLY A 128 6.30 -22.47 22.67
CA GLY A 128 7.07 -21.59 23.55
C GLY A 128 6.42 -20.23 23.87
N ARG A 129 5.21 -19.95 23.39
CA ARG A 129 4.47 -18.74 23.73
C ARG A 129 3.67 -18.92 25.02
N ARG A 130 3.50 -17.83 25.77
CA ARG A 130 2.70 -17.79 27.01
C ARG A 130 1.20 -18.08 26.78
N TRP A 131 0.69 -17.70 25.61
CA TRP A 131 -0.68 -17.98 25.20
C TRP A 131 -0.67 -19.10 24.15
N GLN A 132 -1.56 -20.07 24.34
CA GLN A 132 -1.76 -21.21 23.45
C GLN A 132 -3.25 -21.32 23.14
N ALA A 133 -3.51 -21.76 21.90
CA ALA A 133 -4.81 -21.96 21.30
C ALA A 133 -5.56 -23.14 21.90
#